data_AF-A0A2P7BEV7-F1
#
_entry.id   AF-A0A2P7BEV7-F1
#
_cell.length_a   1.000
_cell.length_b   1.000
_cell.length_c   1.000
_cell.angle_alpha   90.00
_cell.angle_beta   90.00
_cell.angle_gamma   90.00
#
_symmetry.space_group_name_H-M   'P 1'
#
loop_
_entity.id
_entity.type
_entity.pdbx_description
1 polymer ?
#
loop_
_entity_poly.entity_id
_entity_poly.type
_entity_poly.pdbx_seq_one_letter_code
_entity_poly.pdbx_strand_id
1 'polypeptide(L)' 'MSERELHRIEVLSEVVEGRRTLASAAIVLSLSVRQVQRIVRDILSRRRAGAASSEPRPAVEQPH' A
#
# COMPACT_ATOMS: atom_id res chain seq x y z
N MET A 1 -1.81 1.74 18.80
CA MET A 1 -2.71 1.57 17.63
C MET A 1 -4.13 1.69 18.14
N SER A 2 -4.91 2.61 17.58
CA SER A 2 -6.33 2.74 17.93
C SER A 2 -7.18 1.86 17.01
N GLU A 3 -8.34 1.39 17.47
CA GLU A 3 -9.25 0.50 16.72
C GLU A 3 -9.61 1.07 15.33
N ARG A 4 -9.79 2.40 15.27
CA ARG A 4 -10.03 3.18 14.06
C ARG A 4 -8.86 3.13 13.06
N GLU A 5 -7.64 2.99 13.55
CA GLU A 5 -6.42 2.93 12.74
C GLU A 5 -6.25 1.53 12.14
N LEU A 6 -6.53 0.49 12.93
CA LEU A 6 -6.57 -0.90 12.44
C LEU A 6 -7.64 -1.06 11.37
N HIS A 7 -8.85 -0.56 11.63
CA HIS A 7 -9.95 -0.60 10.67
C HIS A 7 -9.59 0.11 9.35
N ARG A 8 -8.88 1.25 9.44
CA ARG A 8 -8.41 1.96 8.25
C ARG A 8 -7.39 1.15 7.44
N ILE A 9 -6.46 0.46 8.11
CA ILE A 9 -5.46 -0.38 7.45
C ILE A 9 -6.15 -1.53 6.71
N GLU A 10 -7.10 -2.21 7.36
CA GLU A 10 -7.85 -3.33 6.78
C GLU A 10 -8.63 -2.90 5.53
N VAL A 11 -9.41 -1.81 5.62
CA VAL A 11 -10.17 -1.27 4.49
C VAL A 11 -9.27 -0.89 3.33
N LEU A 12 -8.11 -0.27 3.60
CA LEU A 12 -7.15 0.09 2.55
C LEU A 12 -6.48 -1.14 1.93
N SER A 13 -6.22 -2.19 2.71
CA SER A 13 -5.71 -3.47 2.21
C SER A 13 -6.68 -4.11 1.23
N GLU A 14 -7.95 -4.23 1.61
CA GLU A 14 -8.98 -4.83 0.74
C GLU A 14 -9.14 -4.09 -0.60
N VAL A 15 -8.95 -2.77 -0.60
CA VAL A 15 -8.99 -1.97 -1.83
C VAL A 15 -7.77 -2.25 -2.71
N VAL A 16 -6.57 -2.34 -2.11
CA VAL A 16 -5.34 -2.69 -2.83
C VAL A 16 -5.43 -4.11 -3.42
N GLU A 17 -6.10 -5.02 -2.70
CA GLU A 17 -6.31 -6.42 -3.11
C GLU A 17 -7.49 -6.59 -4.08
N GLY A 18 -8.22 -5.52 -4.41
CA GLY A 18 -9.35 -5.56 -5.32
C GLY A 18 -10.62 -6.20 -4.74
N ARG A 19 -10.63 -6.53 -3.44
CA ARG A 19 -11.80 -7.08 -2.72
C ARG A 19 -12.82 -6.01 -2.35
N ARG A 20 -12.40 -4.74 -2.24
CA ARG A 20 -13.27 -3.59 -1.94
C ARG A 20 -13.09 -2.48 -2.97
N THR A 21 -14.20 -1.81 -3.32
CA THR A 21 -14.17 -0.67 -4.25
C THR A 21 -13.74 0.63 -3.55
N LEU A 22 -13.16 1.56 -4.32
CA LEU A 22 -12.79 2.90 -3.82
C LEU A 22 -14.00 3.66 -3.23
N ALA A 23 -15.19 3.49 -3.82
CA ALA A 23 -16.42 4.13 -3.36
C ALA A 23 -16.88 3.59 -2.00
N SER A 24 -16.85 2.27 -1.81
CA SER A 24 -17.19 1.64 -0.53
C SER A 24 -16.22 2.06 0.57
N ALA A 25 -14.91 2.06 0.28
CA ALA A 25 -13.89 2.52 1.22
C ALA A 25 -14.02 4.01 1.59
N ALA A 26 -14.42 4.87 0.65
CA ALA A 26 -14.67 6.28 0.91
C ALA A 26 -15.75 6.50 1.97
N ILE A 27 -16.86 5.75 1.89
CA ILE A 27 -17.95 5.81 2.86
C ILE A 27 -17.47 5.36 4.25
N VAL A 28 -16.83 4.19 4.32
CA VAL A 28 -16.37 3.58 5.59
C VAL A 28 -15.30 4.42 6.28
N LEU A 29 -14.39 5.03 5.52
CA LEU A 29 -13.34 5.88 6.07
C LEU A 29 -13.79 7.33 6.30
N SER A 30 -15.02 7.68 5.91
CA SER A 30 -15.52 9.07 5.86
C SER A 30 -14.56 10.01 5.12
N LEU A 31 -14.09 9.55 3.95
CA LEU A 31 -13.20 10.27 3.04
C LEU A 31 -13.83 10.43 1.66
N SER A 32 -13.30 11.33 0.84
CA SER A 32 -13.64 11.37 -0.57
C SER A 32 -12.99 10.20 -1.33
N VAL A 33 -13.67 9.70 -2.35
CA VAL A 33 -13.13 8.71 -3.31
C VAL A 33 -11.77 9.16 -3.87
N ARG A 34 -11.58 10.46 -4.13
CA ARG A 34 -10.30 11.01 -4.61
C ARG A 34 -9.18 10.87 -3.58
N GLN A 35 -9.49 11.06 -2.30
CA GLN A 35 -8.52 10.90 -1.20
C GLN A 35 -8.12 9.43 -1.06
N VAL A 36 -9.09 8.50 -1.09
CA VAL A 36 -8.82 7.06 -1.06
C VAL A 36 -7.96 6.66 -2.28
N GLN A 37 -8.32 7.13 -3.47
CA GLN A 37 -7.55 6.85 -4.69
C GLN A 37 -6.11 7.37 -4.60
N ARG A 38 -5.89 8.56 -4.01
CA ARG A 38 -4.54 9.10 -3.78
C ARG A 38 -3.74 8.21 -2.81
N ILE A 39 -4.34 7.78 -1.71
CA ILE A 39 -3.70 6.91 -0.72
C ILE A 39 -3.32 5.57 -1.35
N VAL A 40 -4.24 4.94 -2.08
CA VAL A 40 -4.01 3.66 -2.75
C VAL A 40 -2.91 3.79 -3.79
N ARG A 41 -2.92 4.84 -4.62
CA ARG A 41 -1.83 5.10 -5.58
C ARG A 41 -0.48 5.23 -4.89
N ASP A 42 -0.42 5.97 -3.78
CA ASP A 42 0.81 6.17 -3.02
C ASP A 42 1.37 4.86 -2.42
N ILE A 43 0.48 3.99 -1.90
CA ILE A 43 0.84 2.64 -1.44
C ILE A 43 1.38 1.78 -2.60
N LEU A 44 0.68 1.77 -3.74
CA LEU A 44 1.10 1.00 -4.91
C LEU A 44 2.43 1.49 -5.50
N SER A 45 2.64 2.81 -5.55
CA SER A 45 3.90 3.43 -5.96
C SER A 45 5.04 3.03 -5.04
N ARG A 46 4.84 3.05 -3.71
CA ARG A 46 5.84 2.58 -2.75
C ARG A 46 6.13 1.09 -2.87
N ARG A 47 5.12 0.25 -3.12
CA ARG A 47 5.34 -1.19 -3.35
C ARG A 47 6.16 -1.45 -4.61
N ARG A 48 5.93 -0.68 -5.69
CA ARG A 48 6.76 -0.73 -6.90
C ARG A 48 8.19 -0.25 -6.66
N ALA A 49 8.36 0.86 -5.94
CA ALA A 49 9.69 1.38 -5.61
C ALA A 49 10.47 0.43 -4.69
N GLY A 50 9.82 -0.16 -3.68
CA GLY A 50 10.43 -1.16 -2.80
C GLY A 50 10.77 -2.46 -3.50
N ALA A 51 10.02 -2.85 -4.55
CA ALA A 51 10.38 -3.97 -5.41
C ALA A 51 11.62 -3.65 -6.28
N ALA A 52 11.80 -2.39 -6.70
CA ALA A 52 12.99 -1.95 -7.43
C ALA A 52 14.24 -1.80 -6.53
N SER A 53 14.08 -1.66 -5.20
CA SER A 53 15.21 -1.65 -4.26
C SER A 53 15.72 -3.05 -3.87
N SER A 54 15.13 -4.11 -4.43
CA SER A 54 15.71 -5.46 -4.39
C SER A 54 16.62 -5.67 -5.60
N GLU A 55 17.58 -4.76 -5.81
CA GLU A 55 18.69 -5.04 -6.73
C GLU A 55 19.53 -6.17 -6.11
N PRO A 56 19.91 -7.19 -6.89
CA PRO A 56 20.72 -8.29 -6.39
C PRO A 56 22.07 -7.71 -5.98
N ARG A 57 22.39 -7.85 -4.69
CA ARG A 57 23.73 -7.62 -4.17
C ARG A 57 24.71 -8.37 -5.09
N PRO A 58 25.61 -7.69 -5.84
CA PRO A 58 26.60 -8.43 -6.60
C PRO A 58 27.43 -9.21 -5.58
N ALA A 59 27.48 -10.53 -5.75
CA ALA A 59 28.43 -11.38 -5.06
C ALA A 59 29.82 -10.92 -5.49
N VAL A 60 30.40 -9.96 -4.76
CA VAL A 60 31.82 -9.69 -4.86
C VAL A 60 32.49 -10.84 -4.11
N GLU A 61 32.93 -11.80 -4.91
CA GLU A 61 33.83 -12.89 -4.53
C GLU A 61 34.99 -12.33 -3.73
N GLN A 62 35.23 -12.93 -2.56
CA GLN A 62 36.42 -12.70 -1.76
C GLN A 62 37.63 -13.28 -2.52
N PRO A 63 38.70 -12.51 -2.81
CA PRO A 63 39.99 -13.09 -3.10
C PRO A 63 40.79 -13.25 -1.81
N HIS A 64 41.56 -14.33 -1.82
CA HIS A 64 42.40 -14.92 -0.79
C HIS A 64 43.70 -14.14 -0.56
#